data_AF-A0A4R4IPQ3-F1
#
_entry.id   AF-A0A4R4IPQ3-F1
#
_cell.length_a   1.000
_cell.length_b   1.000
_cell.length_c   1.000
_cell.angle_alpha   90.00
_cell.angle_beta   90.00
_cell.angle_gamma   90.00
#
_symmetry.space_group_name_H-M   'P 1'
#
loop_
_entity.id
_entity.type
_entity.pdbx_description
1 polymer ?
#
loop_
_entity_poly.entity_id
_entity_poly.type
_entity_poly.pdbx_seq_one_letter_code
_entity_poly.pdbx_strand_id
1 'polypeptide(L)'
;MNYYILMNDYTSSIMPRYLHAIVDTKKQVNNNWDYNGSEYSFPYYMKEPECPNQLFLLCNKDIGALKFNYYNHGASHIASDNFIDLFSDLKICEVISKKLIATSIKDGNTLRDDFNYMYFIGDDTFLDSNRSELEEDRLGSLIPHKLTINNPHCIDVFTLRSTLLADFLFLSEYAAEILVKKKVSGVKIIKLDDAFKNYCIDYGYDIERKRKKIKKKLP
;
A
#
# COMPACT_ATOMS: atom_id res chain seq x y z
N MET A 1 8.86 -19.78 -9.76
CA MET A 1 8.83 -18.38 -10.22
C MET A 1 9.10 -17.51 -9.01
N ASN A 2 10.04 -16.58 -9.11
CA ASN A 2 10.34 -15.67 -8.01
C ASN A 2 9.28 -14.58 -7.96
N TYR A 3 8.87 -14.22 -6.74
CA TYR A 3 7.98 -13.10 -6.49
C TYR A 3 8.68 -12.06 -5.63
N TYR A 4 8.25 -10.83 -5.80
CA TYR A 4 8.73 -9.69 -5.06
C TYR A 4 7.55 -8.92 -4.49
N ILE A 5 7.82 -8.04 -3.54
CA ILE A 5 6.84 -7.14 -2.94
C ILE A 5 7.37 -5.72 -3.03
N LEU A 6 6.49 -4.79 -3.38
CA LEU A 6 6.77 -3.37 -3.43
C LEU A 6 6.43 -2.73 -2.08
N MET A 7 7.44 -2.22 -1.38
CA MET A 7 7.26 -1.53 -0.10
C MET A 7 7.77 -0.08 -0.20
N ASN A 8 7.26 0.78 0.69
CA ASN A 8 7.83 2.11 0.88
C ASN A 8 9.29 2.00 1.34
N ASP A 9 10.18 2.80 0.76
CA ASP A 9 11.56 2.88 1.23
C ASP A 9 11.70 3.96 2.32
N TYR A 10 11.46 3.58 3.58
CA TYR A 10 11.59 4.49 4.72
C TYR A 10 13.03 4.80 5.14
N THR A 11 14.03 4.26 4.43
CA THR A 11 15.42 4.71 4.57
C THR A 11 15.71 5.95 3.72
N SER A 12 14.87 6.20 2.73
CA SER A 12 14.96 7.34 1.83
C SER A 12 14.49 8.63 2.50
N SER A 13 15.26 9.70 2.36
CA SER A 13 14.92 11.03 2.91
C SER A 13 13.73 11.69 2.22
N ILE A 14 13.33 11.20 1.04
CA ILE A 14 12.16 11.70 0.30
C ILE A 14 10.85 11.03 0.73
N MET A 15 10.91 9.95 1.51
CA MET A 15 9.74 9.17 1.92
C MET A 15 9.28 9.55 3.33
N PRO A 16 8.09 10.16 3.49
CA PRO A 16 7.54 10.40 4.81
C PRO A 16 7.12 9.06 5.45
N ARG A 17 7.58 8.78 6.68
CA ARG A 17 7.07 7.63 7.45
C ARG A 17 5.58 7.75 7.71
N TYR A 18 5.14 8.95 8.06
CA TYR A 18 3.75 9.30 8.25
C TYR A 18 3.38 10.37 7.25
N LEU A 19 2.57 9.98 6.27
CA LEU A 19 1.96 10.94 5.36
C LEU A 19 0.86 11.65 6.15
N HIS A 20 1.17 12.83 6.70
CA HIS A 20 0.22 13.66 7.45
C HIS A 20 -0.81 14.30 6.50
N ALA A 21 -1.62 13.46 5.87
CA ALA A 21 -2.69 13.81 4.96
C ALA A 21 -3.88 12.87 5.10
N ILE A 22 -5.04 13.33 4.64
CA ILE A 22 -6.25 12.52 4.51
C ILE A 22 -6.77 12.59 3.08
N VAL A 23 -7.48 11.54 2.64
CA VAL A 23 -8.19 11.52 1.36
C VAL A 23 -9.63 11.93 1.58
N ASP A 24 -10.11 12.84 0.75
CA ASP A 24 -11.49 13.34 0.81
C ASP A 24 -12.01 13.66 -0.61
N THR A 25 -13.32 13.74 -0.73
CA THR A 25 -14.05 14.20 -1.92
C THR A 25 -14.07 15.72 -2.05
N LYS A 26 -13.87 16.45 -0.95
CA LYS A 26 -13.95 17.92 -0.89
C LYS A 26 -12.63 18.51 -0.45
N LYS A 27 -12.32 19.70 -0.95
CA LYS A 27 -11.24 20.52 -0.40
C LYS A 27 -11.62 20.98 1.01
N GLN A 28 -10.63 21.00 1.89
CA GLN A 28 -10.74 21.63 3.20
C GLN A 28 -9.64 22.69 3.32
N VAL A 29 -10.01 23.87 3.82
CA VAL A 29 -9.08 24.97 4.08
C VAL A 29 -9.26 25.43 5.52
N ASN A 30 -8.19 25.36 6.30
CA ASN A 30 -8.15 25.72 7.70
C ASN A 30 -6.78 26.32 8.05
N ASN A 31 -6.78 27.60 8.44
CA ASN A 31 -5.58 28.33 8.84
C ASN A 31 -4.90 27.75 10.09
N ASN A 32 -5.62 26.98 10.90
CA ASN A 32 -5.09 26.30 12.08
C ASN A 32 -4.42 24.95 11.74
N TRP A 33 -4.36 24.58 10.45
CA TRP A 33 -3.79 23.31 9.99
C TRP A 33 -4.46 22.07 10.60
N ASP A 34 -5.78 22.15 10.80
CA ASP A 34 -6.56 21.05 11.37
C ASP A 34 -7.62 20.55 10.39
N TYR A 35 -7.86 19.24 10.40
CA TYR A 35 -8.81 18.56 9.53
C TYR A 35 -10.16 18.44 10.21
N ASN A 36 -11.23 18.66 9.45
CA ASN A 36 -12.47 17.96 9.74
C ASN A 36 -12.28 16.58 9.12
N GLY A 37 -12.31 15.49 9.90
CA GLY A 37 -12.07 14.14 9.38
C GLY A 37 -12.89 13.83 8.11
N SER A 38 -12.43 12.88 7.30
CA SER A 38 -13.16 12.50 6.08
C SER A 38 -14.51 11.88 6.43
N GLU A 39 -15.56 12.30 5.71
CA GLU A 39 -16.92 11.73 5.84
C GLU A 39 -16.97 10.26 5.42
N TYR A 40 -16.09 9.87 4.49
CA TYR A 40 -16.09 8.56 3.86
C TYR A 40 -14.86 7.73 4.26
N SER A 41 -15.07 6.41 4.34
CA SER A 41 -13.98 5.47 4.57
C SER A 41 -13.28 5.13 3.26
N PHE A 42 -12.17 5.81 2.99
CA PHE A 42 -11.30 5.48 1.86
C PHE A 42 -10.35 4.31 2.22
N PRO A 43 -10.07 3.39 1.27
CA PRO A 43 -10.48 3.41 -0.14
C PRO A 43 -11.86 2.79 -0.42
N TYR A 44 -12.53 2.20 0.55
CA TYR A 44 -13.75 1.41 0.32
C TYR A 44 -14.87 2.19 -0.38
N TYR A 45 -15.03 3.48 -0.05
CA TYR A 45 -15.99 4.36 -0.72
C TYR A 45 -15.75 4.51 -2.23
N MET A 46 -14.54 4.25 -2.74
CA MET A 46 -14.24 4.31 -4.17
C MET A 46 -15.02 3.28 -5.01
N LYS A 47 -15.58 2.23 -4.38
CA LYS A 47 -16.44 1.25 -5.03
C LYS A 47 -17.84 1.78 -5.31
N GLU A 48 -18.28 2.80 -4.56
CA GLU A 48 -19.63 3.33 -4.66
C GLU A 48 -19.78 4.17 -5.95
N PRO A 49 -20.90 4.03 -6.69
CA PRO A 49 -21.17 4.81 -7.89
C PRO A 49 -21.11 6.33 -7.67
N GLU A 50 -21.47 6.79 -6.47
CA GLU A 50 -21.50 8.19 -6.07
C GLU A 50 -20.10 8.78 -5.80
N CYS A 51 -19.07 7.93 -5.69
CA CYS A 51 -17.71 8.41 -5.43
C CYS A 51 -17.17 9.18 -6.65
N PRO A 52 -16.83 10.48 -6.51
CA PRO A 52 -16.37 11.29 -7.62
C PRO A 52 -15.07 10.75 -8.20
N ASN A 53 -14.84 11.03 -9.49
CA ASN A 53 -13.61 10.62 -10.19
C ASN A 53 -12.36 11.37 -9.74
N GLN A 54 -12.54 12.53 -9.12
CA GLN A 54 -11.47 13.33 -8.55
C GLN A 54 -11.61 13.38 -7.02
N LEU A 55 -10.50 13.11 -6.34
CA LEU A 55 -10.33 13.18 -4.90
C LEU A 55 -9.24 14.19 -4.56
N PHE A 56 -9.17 14.57 -3.29
CA PHE A 56 -8.15 15.44 -2.74
C PHE A 56 -7.34 14.71 -1.68
N LEU A 57 -6.02 14.80 -1.80
CA LEU A 57 -5.10 14.48 -0.71
C LEU A 57 -4.87 15.78 0.07
N LEU A 58 -5.52 15.91 1.22
CA LEU A 58 -5.50 17.11 2.05
C LEU A 58 -4.25 17.08 2.93
N CYS A 59 -3.24 17.88 2.58
CA CYS A 59 -1.90 17.85 3.16
C CYS A 59 -1.73 18.85 4.31
N ASN A 60 -1.25 18.37 5.46
CA ASN A 60 -0.90 19.20 6.61
C ASN A 60 0.48 19.86 6.41
N LYS A 61 0.88 20.72 7.35
CA LYS A 61 2.18 21.40 7.37
C LYS A 61 3.37 20.43 7.41
N ASP A 62 3.17 19.25 8.02
CA ASP A 62 4.20 18.24 8.27
C ASP A 62 4.13 17.08 7.25
N ILE A 63 3.53 17.27 6.08
CA ILE A 63 3.34 16.23 5.05
C ILE A 63 4.64 15.65 4.48
N GLY A 64 5.77 16.35 4.66
CA GLY A 64 7.03 16.04 4.00
C GLY A 64 7.07 16.56 2.56
N ALA A 65 8.05 16.14 1.77
CA ALA A 65 8.33 16.78 0.48
C ALA A 65 7.44 16.33 -0.69
N LEU A 66 6.57 15.30 -0.52
CA LEU A 66 5.78 14.67 -1.60
C LEU A 66 6.59 14.34 -2.88
N LYS A 67 7.88 14.04 -2.72
CA LYS A 67 8.86 13.83 -3.81
C LYS A 67 8.89 12.40 -4.36
N PHE A 68 7.95 11.55 -3.94
CA PHE A 68 7.88 10.15 -4.35
C PHE A 68 7.01 9.96 -5.61
N ASN A 69 7.23 8.86 -6.33
CA ASN A 69 6.37 8.44 -7.43
C ASN A 69 5.28 7.48 -6.97
N TYR A 70 5.51 6.76 -5.88
CA TYR A 70 4.58 5.81 -5.30
C TYR A 70 4.65 5.86 -3.77
N TYR A 71 3.50 5.66 -3.14
CA TYR A 71 3.36 5.52 -1.69
C TYR A 71 2.29 4.48 -1.38
N ASN A 72 2.65 3.41 -0.67
CA ASN A 72 1.69 2.50 -0.05
C ASN A 72 1.02 3.25 1.12
N HIS A 73 -0.29 3.46 1.00
CA HIS A 73 -1.15 4.18 1.94
C HIS A 73 -2.09 3.21 2.67
N GLY A 74 -1.56 2.08 3.15
CA GLY A 74 -2.32 1.04 3.84
C GLY A 74 -3.11 0.21 2.84
N ALA A 75 -4.44 0.31 2.89
CA ALA A 75 -5.33 -0.44 2.01
C ALA A 75 -5.40 0.10 0.56
N SER A 76 -4.64 1.16 0.24
CA SER A 76 -4.65 1.83 -1.05
C SER A 76 -3.27 2.39 -1.38
N HIS A 77 -3.11 2.88 -2.60
CA HIS A 77 -1.83 3.35 -3.13
C HIS A 77 -1.97 4.75 -3.72
N ILE A 78 -0.98 5.60 -3.46
CA ILE A 78 -0.84 6.89 -4.14
C ILE A 78 0.25 6.73 -5.19
N ALA A 79 -0.08 6.97 -6.44
CA ALA A 79 0.84 6.80 -7.56
C ALA A 79 0.80 7.99 -8.52
N SER A 80 1.97 8.47 -8.95
CA SER A 80 2.08 9.46 -10.03
C SER A 80 1.68 8.86 -11.37
N ASP A 81 1.23 9.68 -12.31
CA ASP A 81 0.91 9.28 -13.68
C ASP A 81 2.08 8.47 -14.30
N ASN A 82 3.32 8.95 -14.15
CA ASN A 82 4.54 8.25 -14.59
C ASN A 82 4.73 6.83 -14.01
N PHE A 83 4.22 6.57 -12.81
CA PHE A 83 4.29 5.23 -12.19
C PHE A 83 3.21 4.31 -12.77
N ILE A 84 2.03 4.85 -13.04
CA ILE A 84 0.91 4.08 -13.61
C ILE A 84 1.21 3.64 -15.03
N ASP A 85 1.92 4.47 -15.80
CA ASP A 85 2.38 4.12 -17.15
C ASP A 85 3.20 2.81 -17.16
N LEU A 86 3.81 2.41 -16.04
CA LEU A 86 4.54 1.15 -15.92
C LEU A 86 3.62 -0.08 -16.01
N PHE A 87 2.34 0.08 -15.69
CA PHE A 87 1.37 -1.01 -15.76
C PHE A 87 0.81 -1.25 -17.16
N SER A 88 1.09 -0.37 -18.13
CA SER A 88 0.56 -0.47 -19.49
C SER A 88 0.91 -1.79 -20.20
N ASP A 89 2.10 -2.34 -19.91
CA ASP A 89 2.60 -3.59 -20.49
C ASP A 89 2.45 -4.80 -19.56
N LEU A 90 1.81 -4.62 -18.40
CA LEU A 90 1.72 -5.65 -17.35
C LEU A 90 0.31 -6.19 -17.20
N LYS A 91 0.19 -7.50 -16.93
CA LYS A 91 -1.08 -8.07 -16.50
C LYS A 91 -1.30 -7.75 -15.03
N ILE A 92 -2.18 -6.82 -14.72
CA ILE A 92 -2.47 -6.43 -13.33
C ILE A 92 -3.81 -7.00 -12.87
N CYS A 93 -3.98 -7.19 -11.56
CA CYS A 93 -5.29 -7.51 -10.99
C CYS A 93 -6.26 -6.33 -11.15
N GLU A 94 -7.54 -6.58 -10.87
CA GLU A 94 -8.55 -5.53 -10.90
C GLU A 94 -8.16 -4.36 -9.98
N VAL A 95 -8.36 -3.14 -10.47
CA VAL A 95 -7.99 -1.90 -9.78
C VAL A 95 -9.03 -0.82 -10.01
N ILE A 96 -9.37 -0.12 -8.94
CA ILE A 96 -10.16 1.11 -8.99
C ILE A 96 -9.20 2.27 -8.85
N SER A 97 -9.19 3.18 -9.83
CA SER A 97 -8.32 4.36 -9.83
C SER A 97 -9.13 5.64 -9.90
N LYS A 98 -8.76 6.62 -9.08
CA LYS A 98 -9.38 7.95 -9.05
C LYS A 98 -8.27 9.00 -9.10
N LYS A 99 -8.49 10.11 -9.79
CA LYS A 99 -7.51 11.20 -9.84
C LYS A 99 -7.37 11.79 -8.43
N LEU A 100 -6.14 12.09 -8.01
CA LEU A 100 -5.86 12.60 -6.67
C LEU A 100 -5.08 13.90 -6.76
N ILE A 101 -5.66 14.98 -6.25
CA ILE A 101 -5.02 16.30 -6.21
C ILE A 101 -4.50 16.55 -4.81
N ALA A 102 -3.18 16.55 -4.64
CA ALA A 102 -2.55 16.95 -3.39
C ALA A 102 -2.72 18.45 -3.17
N THR A 103 -3.34 18.80 -2.05
CA THR A 103 -3.78 20.17 -1.76
C THR A 103 -3.36 20.56 -0.35
N SER A 104 -2.74 21.72 -0.19
CA SER A 104 -2.44 22.31 1.12
C SER A 104 -3.72 22.70 1.85
N ILE A 105 -3.91 22.23 3.09
CA ILE A 105 -5.08 22.64 3.88
C ILE A 105 -4.97 24.07 4.42
N LYS A 106 -3.80 24.71 4.38
CA LYS A 106 -3.69 26.09 4.87
C LYS A 106 -4.46 27.06 4.00
N ASP A 107 -4.35 26.90 2.69
CA ASP A 107 -4.76 27.90 1.70
C ASP A 107 -5.45 27.28 0.47
N GLY A 108 -5.55 25.95 0.37
CA GLY A 108 -6.19 25.26 -0.75
C GLY A 108 -5.35 25.16 -2.01
N ASN A 109 -4.06 25.52 -1.91
CA ASN A 109 -3.12 25.49 -3.03
C ASN A 109 -2.81 24.05 -3.46
N THR A 110 -2.76 23.84 -4.79
CA THR A 110 -2.33 22.56 -5.35
C THR A 110 -0.83 22.37 -5.17
N LEU A 111 -0.46 21.26 -4.55
CA LEU A 111 0.93 20.84 -4.32
C LEU A 111 1.40 19.90 -5.43
N ARG A 112 0.52 18.97 -5.83
CA ARG A 112 0.70 18.05 -6.97
C ARG A 112 -0.67 17.68 -7.52
N ASP A 113 -0.76 17.56 -8.83
CA ASP A 113 -1.96 17.18 -9.58
C ASP A 113 -1.73 15.98 -10.50
N ASP A 114 -0.56 15.36 -10.44
CA ASP A 114 -0.19 14.19 -11.23
C ASP A 114 -0.41 12.87 -10.48
N PHE A 115 -1.04 12.89 -9.29
CA PHE A 115 -1.32 11.67 -8.52
C PHE A 115 -2.66 11.03 -8.87
N ASN A 116 -2.74 9.74 -8.58
CA ASN A 116 -3.95 8.95 -8.53
C ASN A 116 -3.98 8.16 -7.23
N TYR A 117 -5.19 7.90 -6.75
CA TYR A 117 -5.46 7.01 -5.63
C TYR A 117 -5.98 5.69 -6.20
N MET A 118 -5.21 4.63 -6.01
CA MET A 118 -5.43 3.33 -6.62
C MET A 118 -5.73 2.30 -5.56
N TYR A 119 -6.84 1.60 -5.71
CA TYR A 119 -7.23 0.51 -4.84
C TYR A 119 -7.28 -0.79 -5.62
N PHE A 120 -6.31 -1.66 -5.35
CA PHE A 120 -6.21 -2.98 -5.99
C PHE A 120 -7.14 -3.95 -5.26
N ILE A 121 -7.97 -4.67 -6.00
CA ILE A 121 -8.89 -5.65 -5.43
C ILE A 121 -8.10 -6.93 -5.14
N GLY A 122 -7.77 -7.14 -3.87
CA GLY A 122 -6.99 -8.29 -3.46
C GLY A 122 -7.70 -9.62 -3.71
N ASP A 123 -6.91 -10.66 -3.98
CA ASP A 123 -7.41 -12.00 -4.23
C ASP A 123 -6.54 -13.07 -3.56
N ASP A 124 -7.11 -13.74 -2.56
CA ASP A 124 -6.41 -14.81 -1.83
C ASP A 124 -6.37 -16.13 -2.62
N THR A 125 -7.01 -16.24 -3.81
CA THR A 125 -6.80 -17.41 -4.68
C THR A 125 -5.35 -17.52 -5.16
N PHE A 126 -4.60 -16.41 -5.13
CA PHE A 126 -3.16 -16.38 -5.39
C PHE A 126 -2.31 -16.99 -4.27
N LEU A 127 -2.87 -17.26 -3.09
CA LEU A 127 -2.15 -17.81 -1.95
C LEU A 127 -2.36 -19.33 -1.85
N ASP A 128 -1.28 -20.11 -1.93
CA ASP A 128 -1.33 -21.53 -1.57
C ASP A 128 -1.17 -21.67 -0.06
N SER A 129 -2.29 -21.66 0.67
CA SER A 129 -2.30 -21.77 2.14
C SER A 129 -1.76 -23.10 2.66
N ASN A 130 -1.78 -24.18 1.85
CA ASN A 130 -1.29 -25.49 2.27
C ASN A 130 0.23 -25.59 2.19
N ARG A 131 0.85 -24.82 1.29
CA ARG A 131 2.30 -24.77 1.09
C ARG A 131 2.96 -23.53 1.72
N SER A 132 2.16 -22.62 2.25
CA SER A 132 2.62 -21.44 2.98
C SER A 132 2.79 -21.76 4.46
N GLU A 133 3.74 -21.10 5.11
CA GLU A 133 3.93 -21.19 6.56
C GLU A 133 3.27 -19.96 7.19
N LEU A 134 2.06 -20.15 7.71
CA LEU A 134 1.22 -19.11 8.27
C LEU A 134 0.99 -19.34 9.77
N GLU A 135 1.02 -18.27 10.55
CA GLU A 135 0.74 -18.30 11.99
C GLU A 135 -0.26 -17.19 12.34
N GLU A 136 -1.31 -17.50 13.11
CA GLU A 136 -2.24 -16.47 13.56
C GLU A 136 -1.72 -15.75 14.81
N ASP A 137 -1.67 -14.41 14.76
CA ASP A 137 -1.27 -13.59 15.90
C ASP A 137 -2.40 -13.42 16.93
N ARG A 138 -2.11 -12.78 18.06
CA ARG A 138 -3.08 -12.57 19.16
C ARG A 138 -4.32 -11.75 18.77
N LEU A 139 -4.25 -10.97 17.69
CA LEU A 139 -5.33 -10.12 17.19
C LEU A 139 -6.09 -10.78 16.03
N GLY A 140 -5.66 -11.97 15.61
CA GLY A 140 -6.28 -12.71 14.50
C GLY A 140 -5.64 -12.45 13.14
N SER A 141 -4.57 -11.65 13.07
CA SER A 141 -3.86 -11.40 11.80
C SER A 141 -3.00 -12.62 11.43
N LEU A 142 -2.97 -12.98 10.14
CA LEU A 142 -2.11 -14.07 9.65
C LEU A 142 -0.69 -13.55 9.37
N ILE A 143 0.26 -14.02 10.18
CA ILE A 143 1.70 -13.83 10.02
C ILE A 143 2.22 -14.73 8.90
N PRO A 144 2.82 -14.16 7.84
CA PRO A 144 3.36 -14.92 6.72
C PRO A 144 4.86 -15.19 6.91
N HIS A 145 5.22 -16.28 7.62
CA HIS A 145 6.63 -16.68 7.75
C HIS A 145 7.22 -17.10 6.40
N LYS A 146 6.39 -17.76 5.57
CA LYS A 146 6.71 -18.10 4.18
C LYS A 146 5.44 -18.10 3.35
N LEU A 147 5.49 -17.48 2.17
CA LEU A 147 4.36 -17.45 1.23
C LEU A 147 4.69 -18.25 -0.02
N THR A 148 3.78 -19.15 -0.37
CA THR A 148 3.78 -19.83 -1.67
C THR A 148 2.66 -19.24 -2.52
N ILE A 149 3.03 -18.65 -3.66
CA ILE A 149 2.08 -18.04 -4.59
C ILE A 149 1.60 -19.05 -5.63
N ASN A 150 0.29 -19.20 -5.76
CA ASN A 150 -0.40 -19.93 -6.80
C ASN A 150 -0.99 -18.98 -7.84
N ASN A 151 -0.25 -18.67 -8.91
CA ASN A 151 -0.66 -17.71 -9.93
C ASN A 151 -0.76 -18.36 -11.31
N PRO A 152 -1.81 -19.17 -11.55
CA PRO A 152 -1.97 -19.90 -12.82
C PRO A 152 -2.25 -18.96 -14.01
N HIS A 153 -2.72 -17.74 -13.74
CA HIS A 153 -3.07 -16.75 -14.77
C HIS A 153 -1.90 -15.86 -15.19
N CYS A 154 -0.72 -16.06 -14.60
CA CYS A 154 0.49 -15.27 -14.85
C CYS A 154 0.22 -13.76 -14.71
N ILE A 155 -0.48 -13.37 -13.65
CA ILE A 155 -0.67 -11.96 -13.29
C ILE A 155 0.66 -11.40 -12.79
N ASP A 156 1.07 -10.27 -13.33
CA ASP A 156 2.34 -9.61 -13.05
C ASP A 156 2.30 -8.76 -11.78
N VAL A 157 1.16 -8.11 -11.51
CA VAL A 157 0.97 -7.27 -10.32
C VAL A 157 -0.36 -7.60 -9.68
N PHE A 158 -0.34 -8.02 -8.42
CA PHE A 158 -1.54 -8.39 -7.66
C PHE A 158 -1.39 -8.04 -6.18
N THR A 159 -2.48 -8.18 -5.43
CA THR A 159 -2.44 -8.06 -3.97
C THR A 159 -3.25 -9.17 -3.29
N LEU A 160 -2.97 -9.42 -2.01
CA LEU A 160 -3.62 -10.41 -1.16
C LEU A 160 -4.46 -9.70 -0.09
N ARG A 161 -5.41 -10.40 0.54
CA ARG A 161 -6.30 -9.83 1.58
C ARG A 161 -6.04 -10.35 2.98
N SER A 162 -5.48 -11.56 3.09
CA SER A 162 -5.58 -12.34 4.33
C SER A 162 -4.39 -12.26 5.29
N THR A 163 -3.25 -11.70 4.87
CA THR A 163 -2.00 -11.73 5.66
C THR A 163 -1.59 -10.35 6.18
N LEU A 164 -0.58 -10.28 7.05
CA LEU A 164 0.04 -9.00 7.42
C LEU A 164 0.68 -8.26 6.23
N LEU A 165 0.88 -8.95 5.11
CA LEU A 165 1.31 -8.36 3.83
C LEU A 165 0.13 -8.08 2.90
N ALA A 166 -1.11 -8.10 3.40
CA ALA A 166 -2.28 -7.67 2.64
C ALA A 166 -2.13 -6.25 2.13
N ASP A 167 -2.77 -5.96 1.00
CA ASP A 167 -2.79 -4.67 0.32
C ASP A 167 -1.42 -4.17 -0.19
N PHE A 168 -0.31 -4.88 0.04
CA PHE A 168 0.93 -4.61 -0.68
C PHE A 168 0.86 -5.13 -2.12
N LEU A 169 1.62 -4.52 -3.02
CA LEU A 169 1.74 -5.01 -4.40
C LEU A 169 2.79 -6.12 -4.48
N PHE A 170 2.33 -7.31 -4.86
CA PHE A 170 3.14 -8.45 -5.23
C PHE A 170 3.46 -8.36 -6.72
N LEU A 171 4.73 -8.59 -7.06
CA LEU A 171 5.28 -8.44 -8.39
C LEU A 171 5.83 -9.78 -8.87
N SER A 172 5.53 -10.13 -10.13
CA SER A 172 6.31 -11.11 -10.87
C SER A 172 7.76 -10.62 -11.02
N GLU A 173 8.68 -11.54 -11.31
CA GLU A 173 10.08 -11.20 -11.62
C GLU A 173 10.18 -10.19 -12.78
N TYR A 174 9.36 -10.38 -13.82
CA TYR A 174 9.29 -9.46 -14.96
C TYR A 174 8.82 -8.05 -14.56
N ALA A 175 7.76 -7.92 -13.76
CA ALA A 175 7.30 -6.63 -13.26
C ALA A 175 8.38 -5.96 -12.38
N ALA A 176 9.03 -6.73 -11.49
CA ALA A 176 10.10 -6.22 -10.65
C ALA A 176 11.25 -5.64 -11.47
N GLU A 177 11.68 -6.32 -12.55
CA GLU A 177 12.72 -5.84 -13.46
C GLU A 177 12.35 -4.52 -14.15
N ILE A 178 11.11 -4.38 -14.60
CA ILE A 178 10.60 -3.13 -15.20
C ILE A 178 10.70 -1.97 -14.19
N LEU A 179 10.23 -2.18 -12.96
CA LEU A 179 10.25 -1.14 -11.92
C LEU A 179 11.68 -0.75 -11.55
N VAL A 180 12.61 -1.71 -11.42
CA VAL A 180 14.03 -1.43 -11.16
C VAL A 180 14.64 -0.60 -12.28
N LYS A 181 14.40 -0.99 -13.55
CA LYS A 181 14.95 -0.29 -14.72
C LYS A 181 14.49 1.17 -14.81
N LYS A 182 13.25 1.43 -14.38
CA LYS A 182 12.62 2.76 -14.43
C LYS A 182 12.98 3.66 -13.25
N LYS A 183 13.70 3.14 -12.24
CA LYS A 183 14.19 3.90 -11.07
C LYS A 183 13.08 4.67 -10.35
N VAL A 184 11.98 3.98 -10.05
CA VAL A 184 10.87 4.56 -9.29
C VAL A 184 11.37 5.08 -7.95
N SER A 185 11.09 6.35 -7.66
CA SER A 185 11.49 6.96 -6.39
C SER A 185 10.54 6.60 -5.26
N GLY A 186 11.11 6.40 -4.05
CA GLY A 186 10.35 6.20 -2.82
C GLY A 186 9.98 4.76 -2.48
N VAL A 187 10.47 3.78 -3.24
CA VAL A 187 10.14 2.37 -3.07
C VAL A 187 11.37 1.49 -2.95
N LYS A 188 11.18 0.35 -2.30
CA LYS A 188 12.09 -0.78 -2.34
C LYS A 188 11.34 -2.01 -2.84
N ILE A 189 12.04 -2.81 -3.64
CA ILE A 189 11.53 -4.08 -4.17
C ILE A 189 12.25 -5.18 -3.41
N ILE A 190 11.49 -6.00 -2.70
CA ILE A 190 12.01 -7.01 -1.79
C ILE A 190 11.60 -8.39 -2.30
N LYS A 191 12.51 -9.37 -2.25
CA LYS A 191 12.15 -10.76 -2.54
C LYS A 191 11.09 -11.25 -1.55
N LEU A 192 10.13 -12.04 -2.02
CA LEU A 192 9.01 -12.49 -1.18
C LEU A 192 9.47 -13.18 0.11
N ASP A 193 10.53 -13.97 0.05
CA ASP A 193 11.11 -14.67 1.23
C ASP A 193 11.62 -13.69 2.32
N ASP A 194 12.00 -12.47 1.94
CA ASP A 194 12.50 -11.42 2.84
C ASP A 194 11.43 -10.38 3.20
N ALA A 195 10.23 -10.50 2.63
CA ALA A 195 9.15 -9.51 2.74
C ALA A 195 8.72 -9.28 4.19
N PHE A 196 8.41 -10.36 4.90
CA PHE A 196 7.90 -10.25 6.26
C PHE A 196 8.94 -9.68 7.24
N LYS A 197 10.21 -10.05 7.07
CA LYS A 197 11.31 -9.46 7.85
C LYS A 197 11.38 -7.95 7.66
N ASN A 198 11.25 -7.48 6.41
CA ASN A 198 11.22 -6.04 6.11
C ASN A 198 10.00 -5.36 6.70
N TYR A 199 8.82 -5.98 6.61
CA TYR A 199 7.61 -5.50 7.26
C TYR A 199 7.80 -5.30 8.77
N CYS A 200 8.41 -6.27 9.46
CA CYS A 200 8.68 -6.15 10.90
C CYS A 200 9.56 -4.95 11.25
N ILE A 201 10.58 -4.67 10.42
CA ILE A 201 11.48 -3.54 10.61
C ILE A 201 10.77 -2.21 10.33
N ASP A 202 10.09 -2.11 9.20
CA ASP A 202 9.50 -0.87 8.72
C ASP A 202 8.32 -0.40 9.58
N TYR A 203 7.51 -1.35 10.04
CA TYR A 203 6.27 -1.10 10.79
C TYR A 203 6.39 -1.43 12.29
N GLY A 204 7.59 -1.78 12.77
CA GLY A 204 7.84 -2.07 14.19
C GLY A 204 7.05 -3.27 14.72
N TYR A 205 6.77 -4.26 13.87
CA TYR A 205 6.02 -5.45 14.26
C TYR A 205 6.93 -6.44 15.03
N ASP A 206 6.68 -6.60 16.33
CA ASP A 206 7.38 -7.54 17.20
C ASP A 206 6.60 -8.86 17.31
N ILE A 207 7.10 -9.90 16.62
CA ILE A 207 6.49 -11.22 16.55
C ILE A 207 6.32 -11.84 17.94
N GLU A 208 7.35 -11.78 18.79
CA GLU A 208 7.34 -12.45 20.10
C GLU A 208 6.31 -11.83 21.04
N ARG A 209 6.08 -10.52 20.95
CA ARG A 209 5.01 -9.85 21.71
C ARG A 209 3.61 -10.10 21.17
N LYS A 210 3.49 -10.47 19.88
CA LYS A 210 2.23 -10.61 19.16
C LYS A 210 1.77 -12.06 19.02
N ARG A 211 2.66 -13.03 19.16
CA ARG A 211 2.35 -14.47 19.15
C ARG A 211 1.30 -14.83 20.21
N LYS A 212 0.34 -15.69 19.84
CA LYS A 212 -0.64 -16.24 20.79
C LYS A 212 0.08 -17.03 21.88
N LYS A 213 -0.12 -16.67 23.15
CA LYS A 213 0.41 -17.45 24.27
C LYS A 213 -0.35 -18.77 24.36
N ILE A 214 0.34 -19.88 24.09
CA ILE A 214 -0.20 -21.22 24.37
C ILE A 214 -0.28 -21.37 25.89
N LYS A 215 -1.49 -21.41 26.46
CA LYS A 215 -1.68 -21.77 27.87
C LYS A 215 -1.28 -23.24 28.03
N LYS A 216 -0.08 -23.50 28.54
CA LYS A 216 0.26 -24.84 29.03
C LYS A 216 -0.65 -25.13 30.23
N LYS A 217 -1.44 -26.22 30.16
CA LYS A 217 -2.02 -26.80 31.38
C LYS A 217 -0.85 -27.18 32.29
N LEU A 218 -0.84 -26.65 33.50
CA LEU A 218 0.10 -27.10 34.52
C LEU A 218 -0.18 -28.58 34.82
N PRO A 219 0.85 -29.39 35.15
CA PRO A 219 0.69 -30.79 35.55
C PRO A 219 -0.30 -30.98 36.69
#